data_AF-A0A1I1BSQ8-F1
#
_entry.id   AF-A0A1I1BSQ8-F1
#
_cell.length_a   1.000
_cell.length_b   1.000
_cell.length_c   1.000
_cell.angle_alpha   90.00
_cell.angle_beta   90.00
_cell.angle_gamma   90.00
#
_symmetry.space_group_name_H-M   'P 1'
#
loop_
_entity.id
_entity.type
_entity.pdbx_description
1 polymer ?
#
loop_
_entity_poly.entity_id
_entity_poly.type
_entity_poly.pdbx_seq_one_letter_code
_entity_poly.pdbx_strand_id
1 'polypeptide(L)'
;MAAARAPRARRAARGEPGPVDWGEYGAAVHRWELITGHPAPYPTQLGRHGRPVLAPPFVEWLMGLPPGWATAEHLALPRTAQLRALGNGVMPQQAAHALRLLLDDLTDLHHPPCQPPASTTRDTTSSRAAPARGRRSSTHPRR
;
A
#
# COMPACT_ATOMS: atom_id res chain seq x y z
N MET A 1 45.61 -27.04 11.32
CA MET A 1 44.49 -27.83 11.88
C MET A 1 43.24 -27.61 11.02
N ALA A 2 42.90 -28.58 10.18
CA ALA A 2 41.71 -28.54 9.34
C ALA A 2 40.55 -29.24 10.07
N ALA A 3 39.45 -28.54 10.33
CA ALA A 3 38.24 -29.13 10.87
C ALA A 3 37.34 -29.60 9.72
N ALA A 4 37.24 -30.91 9.54
CA ALA A 4 36.35 -31.55 8.58
C ALA A 4 34.88 -31.25 8.93
N ARG A 5 34.09 -30.80 7.95
CA ARG A 5 32.66 -30.58 8.10
C ARG A 5 31.91 -31.82 7.60
N ALA A 6 31.22 -32.50 8.52
CA ALA A 6 30.46 -33.71 8.21
C ALA A 6 29.29 -33.44 7.24
N PRO A 7 28.99 -34.36 6.29
CA PRO A 7 27.87 -34.20 5.39
C PRO A 7 26.54 -34.44 6.13
N ARG A 8 25.68 -33.42 6.17
CA ARG A 8 24.30 -33.57 6.68
C ARG A 8 23.47 -34.31 5.64
N ALA A 9 23.28 -35.62 5.84
CA ALA A 9 22.28 -36.40 5.12
C ALA A 9 20.88 -35.88 5.50
N ARG A 10 20.16 -35.23 4.57
CA ARG A 10 18.75 -34.88 4.77
C ARG A 10 17.88 -36.05 4.30
N ARG A 11 17.40 -36.80 5.30
CA ARG A 11 16.39 -37.84 5.21
C ARG A 11 15.13 -37.29 4.53
N ALA A 12 14.72 -37.92 3.42
CA ALA A 12 13.44 -37.66 2.78
C ALA A 12 12.33 -38.23 3.69
N ALA A 13 11.57 -37.37 4.34
CA ALA A 13 10.41 -37.75 5.14
C ALA A 13 9.13 -37.40 4.35
N ARG A 14 8.33 -38.43 4.06
CA ARG A 14 6.90 -38.29 3.77
C ARG A 14 6.23 -37.82 5.07
N GLY A 15 5.64 -36.64 5.08
CA GLY A 15 4.96 -36.06 6.23
C GLY A 15 4.49 -34.65 5.88
N GLU A 16 3.33 -34.26 6.41
CA GLU A 16 2.79 -32.90 6.34
C GLU A 16 3.90 -31.85 6.45
N PRO A 17 3.87 -30.77 5.65
CA PRO A 17 4.87 -29.73 5.76
C PRO A 17 4.88 -29.20 7.20
N GLY A 18 6.00 -29.36 7.89
CA GLY A 18 6.17 -28.82 9.25
C GLY A 18 6.03 -27.29 9.25
N PRO A 19 5.94 -26.65 10.42
CA PRO A 19 5.87 -25.19 10.50
C PRO A 19 7.03 -24.53 9.74
N VAL A 20 6.73 -23.49 8.96
CA VAL A 20 7.72 -22.74 8.20
C VAL A 20 8.52 -21.86 9.16
N ASP A 21 9.83 -22.04 9.18
CA ASP A 21 10.74 -21.07 9.80
C ASP A 21 10.94 -19.90 8.85
N TRP A 22 10.23 -18.80 9.11
CA TRP A 22 10.32 -17.57 8.31
C TRP A 22 11.58 -16.75 8.56
N GLY A 23 12.38 -17.09 9.58
CA GLY A 23 13.58 -16.35 9.95
C GLY A 23 13.33 -14.85 10.13
N GLU A 24 14.16 -14.02 9.51
CA GLU A 24 14.06 -12.56 9.55
C GLU A 24 12.72 -11.99 9.01
N TYR A 25 12.02 -12.75 8.17
CA TYR A 25 10.75 -12.33 7.55
C TYR A 25 9.53 -12.56 8.43
N GLY A 26 9.67 -13.23 9.59
CA GLY A 26 8.53 -13.61 10.43
C GLY A 26 7.62 -12.44 10.82
N ALA A 27 8.19 -11.29 11.17
CA ALA A 27 7.41 -10.09 11.51
C ALA A 27 6.64 -9.53 10.30
N ALA A 28 7.24 -9.58 9.10
CA ALA A 28 6.59 -9.13 7.87
C ALA A 28 5.46 -10.07 7.45
N VAL A 29 5.70 -11.39 7.54
CA VAL A 29 4.70 -12.42 7.27
C VAL A 29 3.52 -12.25 8.21
N HIS A 30 3.75 -12.13 9.52
CA HIS A 30 2.67 -11.97 10.49
C HIS A 30 1.83 -10.70 10.24
N ARG A 31 2.49 -9.57 9.92
CA ARG A 31 1.77 -8.35 9.52
C ARG A 31 0.92 -8.58 8.28
N TRP A 32 1.45 -9.31 7.29
CA TRP A 32 0.70 -9.60 6.07
C TRP A 32 -0.47 -10.54 6.32
N GLU A 33 -0.34 -11.55 7.19
CA GLU A 33 -1.46 -12.40 7.64
C GLU A 33 -2.59 -11.58 8.27
N LEU A 34 -2.26 -10.56 9.07
CA LEU A 34 -3.24 -9.64 9.64
C LEU A 34 -3.92 -8.77 8.56
N ILE A 35 -3.18 -8.35 7.54
CA ILE A 35 -3.70 -7.52 6.44
C ILE A 35 -4.61 -8.35 5.52
N THR A 36 -4.22 -9.57 5.17
CA THR A 36 -4.99 -10.45 4.28
C THR A 36 -6.12 -11.17 5.01
N GLY A 37 -6.02 -11.32 6.33
CA GLY A 37 -7.03 -11.96 7.17
C GLY A 37 -6.95 -13.49 7.16
N HIS A 38 -5.87 -14.07 6.66
CA HIS A 38 -5.67 -15.52 6.66
C HIS A 38 -4.19 -15.90 6.74
N PRO A 39 -3.86 -17.08 7.32
CA PRO A 39 -2.49 -17.51 7.52
C PRO A 39 -1.74 -17.68 6.21
N ALA A 40 -0.42 -17.53 6.26
CA ALA A 40 0.46 -17.73 5.13
C ALA A 40 0.40 -19.20 4.67
N PRO A 41 0.03 -19.47 3.40
CA PRO A 41 0.14 -20.81 2.85
C PRO A 41 1.59 -21.29 2.86
N TYR A 42 1.79 -22.60 2.89
CA TYR A 42 3.15 -23.14 2.84
C TYR A 42 3.83 -22.72 1.51
N PRO A 43 5.08 -22.19 1.55
CA PRO A 43 5.66 -21.47 0.42
C PRO A 43 6.05 -22.35 -0.76
N THR A 44 6.12 -23.66 -0.55
CA THR A 44 6.51 -24.62 -1.59
C THR A 44 5.55 -25.79 -1.69
N GLN A 45 5.50 -26.44 -2.84
CA GLN A 45 4.79 -27.68 -3.05
C GLN A 45 5.72 -28.66 -3.76
N LEU A 46 5.36 -29.93 -3.79
CA LEU A 46 6.15 -30.91 -4.52
C LEU A 46 6.00 -30.71 -6.03
N GLY A 47 7.12 -30.49 -6.73
CA GLY A 47 7.15 -30.42 -8.18
C GLY A 47 7.11 -31.80 -8.83
N ARG A 48 6.92 -31.85 -10.16
CA ARG A 48 6.90 -33.09 -10.96
C ARG A 48 8.15 -33.97 -10.76
N HIS A 49 9.29 -33.36 -10.49
CA HIS A 49 10.57 -34.06 -10.26
C HIS A 49 10.87 -34.34 -8.78
N GLY A 50 9.87 -34.25 -7.90
CA GLY A 50 10.03 -34.50 -6.47
C GLY A 50 10.83 -33.44 -5.70
N ARG A 51 11.20 -32.33 -6.35
CA ARG A 51 11.86 -31.18 -5.70
C ARG A 51 10.82 -30.17 -5.25
N PRO A 52 11.01 -29.49 -4.10
CA PRO A 52 10.17 -28.37 -3.71
C PRO A 52 10.20 -27.26 -4.77
N VAL A 53 9.03 -26.77 -5.15
CA VAL A 53 8.85 -25.66 -6.07
C VAL A 53 7.88 -24.65 -5.47
N LEU A 54 7.95 -23.38 -5.89
CA LEU A 54 7.07 -22.33 -5.40
C LEU A 54 5.58 -22.73 -5.51
N ALA A 55 4.84 -22.62 -4.41
CA ALA A 55 3.41 -22.91 -4.37
C ALA A 55 2.62 -21.70 -4.91
N PRO A 56 1.80 -21.84 -5.97
CA PRO A 56 0.96 -20.74 -6.45
C PRO A 56 0.04 -20.14 -5.38
N PRO A 57 -0.58 -20.91 -4.45
CA PRO A 57 -1.39 -20.33 -3.38
C PRO A 57 -0.61 -19.37 -2.47
N PHE A 58 0.68 -19.64 -2.24
CA PHE A 58 1.55 -18.73 -1.48
C PHE A 58 1.81 -17.42 -2.25
N VAL A 59 1.97 -17.49 -3.57
CA VAL A 59 2.13 -16.28 -4.41
C VAL A 59 0.82 -15.49 -4.48
N GLU A 60 -0.32 -16.17 -4.58
CA GLU A 60 -1.65 -15.53 -4.54
C GLU A 60 -1.87 -14.78 -3.22
N TRP A 61 -1.51 -15.41 -2.08
CA TRP A 61 -1.48 -14.78 -0.77
C TRP A 61 -0.53 -13.58 -0.73
N LEU A 62 0.68 -13.71 -1.29
CA LEU A 62 1.65 -12.62 -1.35
C LEU A 62 1.11 -11.41 -2.13
N MET A 63 0.31 -11.67 -3.17
CA MET A 63 -0.38 -10.65 -3.97
C MET A 63 -1.62 -10.05 -3.28
N GLY A 64 -1.92 -10.46 -2.04
CA GLY A 64 -3.05 -9.93 -1.27
C GLY A 64 -4.41 -10.28 -1.86
N LEU A 65 -4.47 -11.33 -2.69
CA LEU A 65 -5.68 -11.79 -3.36
C LEU A 65 -6.44 -12.77 -2.45
N PRO A 66 -7.79 -12.82 -2.56
CA PRO A 66 -8.57 -13.83 -1.88
C PRO A 66 -8.15 -15.25 -2.30
N PRO A 67 -8.25 -16.25 -1.40
CA PRO A 67 -7.93 -17.64 -1.74
C PRO A 67 -8.75 -18.15 -2.94
N GLY A 68 -8.06 -18.76 -3.90
CA GLY A 68 -8.66 -19.32 -5.11
C GLY A 68 -8.81 -18.34 -6.27
N TRP A 69 -8.35 -17.09 -6.15
CA TRP A 69 -8.47 -16.09 -7.22
C TRP A 69 -7.90 -16.56 -8.58
N ALA A 70 -6.68 -17.11 -8.57
CA ALA A 70 -6.00 -17.73 -9.69
C ALA A 70 -5.73 -19.22 -9.47
N THR A 71 -5.81 -19.70 -8.21
CA THR A 71 -5.50 -21.10 -7.87
C THR A 71 -6.70 -21.98 -7.59
N ALA A 72 -7.94 -21.52 -7.80
CA ALA A 72 -9.10 -22.38 -7.60
C ALA A 72 -9.13 -23.55 -8.60
N GLU A 73 -9.54 -24.72 -8.11
CA GLU A 73 -9.55 -25.97 -8.90
C GLU A 73 -10.45 -25.88 -10.13
N HIS A 74 -11.60 -25.21 -10.03
CA HIS A 74 -12.55 -25.05 -11.14
C HIS A 74 -12.00 -24.23 -12.32
N LEU A 75 -10.92 -23.47 -12.12
CA LEU A 75 -10.26 -22.73 -13.20
C LEU A 75 -9.45 -23.65 -14.13
N ALA A 76 -9.13 -24.87 -13.68
CA ALA A 76 -8.35 -25.86 -14.41
C ALA A 76 -7.01 -25.32 -14.98
N LEU A 77 -6.44 -24.29 -14.34
CA LEU A 77 -5.22 -23.65 -14.81
C LEU A 77 -3.98 -24.49 -14.44
N PRO A 78 -3.07 -24.77 -15.39
CA PRO A 78 -1.80 -25.39 -15.06
C PRO A 78 -0.97 -24.44 -14.19
N ARG A 79 -0.15 -24.99 -13.29
CA ARG A 79 0.70 -24.23 -12.36
C ARG A 79 1.47 -23.07 -13.02
N THR A 80 2.01 -23.29 -14.21
CA THR A 80 2.77 -22.27 -14.96
C THR A 80 1.89 -21.10 -15.40
N ALA A 81 0.63 -21.36 -15.76
CA ALA A 81 -0.34 -20.32 -16.09
C ALA A 81 -0.77 -19.55 -14.83
N GLN A 82 -1.01 -20.24 -13.71
CA GLN A 82 -1.31 -19.59 -12.42
C GLN A 82 -0.20 -18.62 -12.02
N LEU A 83 1.06 -19.08 -12.03
CA LEU A 83 2.21 -18.23 -11.68
C LEU A 83 2.43 -17.08 -12.67
N ARG A 84 2.16 -17.29 -13.97
CA ARG A 84 2.23 -16.22 -14.97
C ARG A 84 1.16 -15.16 -14.73
N ALA A 85 -0.08 -15.58 -14.44
CA ALA A 85 -1.17 -14.66 -14.14
C ALA A 85 -0.88 -13.85 -12.86
N LEU A 86 -0.43 -14.52 -11.80
CA LEU A 86 -0.06 -13.88 -10.54
C LEU A 86 1.14 -12.94 -10.70
N GLY A 87 2.19 -13.37 -11.41
CA GLY A 87 3.40 -12.57 -11.62
C GLY A 87 3.23 -11.37 -12.54
N ASN A 88 2.22 -11.39 -13.41
CA ASN A 88 1.83 -10.25 -14.25
C ASN A 88 0.68 -9.42 -13.65
N GLY A 89 0.13 -9.85 -12.51
CA GLY A 89 -0.95 -9.17 -11.82
C GLY A 89 -0.47 -7.94 -11.06
N VAL A 90 -1.42 -7.16 -10.55
CA VAL A 90 -1.15 -6.00 -9.69
C VAL A 90 -1.65 -6.30 -8.28
N MET A 91 -0.90 -5.85 -7.27
CA MET A 91 -1.33 -5.90 -5.87
C MET A 91 -2.59 -5.02 -5.68
N PRO A 92 -3.76 -5.58 -5.31
CA PRO A 92 -5.02 -4.84 -5.25
C PRO A 92 -4.96 -3.61 -4.33
N GLN A 93 -4.25 -3.71 -3.21
CA GLN A 93 -4.09 -2.63 -2.25
C GLN A 93 -3.31 -1.44 -2.86
N GLN A 94 -2.28 -1.73 -3.67
CA GLN A 94 -1.51 -0.70 -4.37
C GLN A 94 -2.32 -0.09 -5.51
N ALA A 95 -3.04 -0.90 -6.29
CA ALA A 95 -3.94 -0.42 -7.34
C ALA A 95 -5.02 0.50 -6.77
N ALA A 96 -5.69 0.09 -5.69
CA ALA A 96 -6.70 0.90 -5.02
C ALA A 96 -6.14 2.23 -4.48
N HIS A 97 -4.87 2.26 -4.04
CA HIS A 97 -4.23 3.50 -3.61
C HIS A 97 -3.95 4.43 -4.80
N ALA A 98 -3.36 3.90 -5.88
CA ALA A 98 -3.10 4.67 -7.10
C ALA A 98 -4.38 5.25 -7.70
N LEU A 99 -5.46 4.47 -7.74
CA LEU A 99 -6.76 4.94 -8.22
C LEU A 99 -7.33 6.06 -7.35
N ARG A 100 -7.17 6.00 -6.03
CA ARG A 100 -7.57 7.10 -5.13
C ARG A 100 -6.83 8.39 -5.46
N LEU A 101 -5.50 8.31 -5.62
CA LEU A 101 -4.69 9.49 -6.00
C LEU A 101 -5.16 10.10 -7.33
N LEU A 102 -5.40 9.27 -8.34
CA LEU A 102 -5.88 9.74 -9.64
C LEU A 102 -7.29 10.37 -9.58
N LEU A 103 -8.17 9.86 -8.72
CA LEU A 103 -9.51 10.42 -8.53
C LEU A 103 -9.47 11.74 -7.76
N ASP A 104 -8.58 11.87 -6.78
CA ASP A 104 -8.35 13.12 -6.05
C ASP A 104 -7.84 14.20 -7.02
N ASP A 105 -6.81 13.88 -7.83
CA ASP A 105 -6.28 14.79 -8.86
C ASP A 105 -7.37 15.21 -9.87
N LEU A 106 -8.19 14.25 -10.32
CA LEU A 106 -9.29 14.54 -11.26
C LEU A 106 -10.33 15.48 -10.64
N THR A 107 -10.63 15.30 -9.36
CA THR A 107 -11.58 16.15 -8.62
C THR A 107 -11.05 17.57 -8.50
N ASP A 108 -9.77 17.74 -8.19
CA ASP A 108 -9.11 19.04 -8.12
C ASP A 108 -9.11 19.76 -9.48
N LEU A 109 -8.83 19.04 -10.57
CA LEU A 109 -8.88 19.59 -11.92
C LEU A 109 -10.29 20.00 -12.34
N HIS A 110 -11.32 19.30 -11.86
CA HIS A 110 -12.72 19.58 -12.17
C HIS A 110 -13.37 20.56 -11.20
N HIS A 111 -12.69 20.95 -10.11
CA HIS A 111 -13.19 21.97 -9.22
C HIS A 111 -13.28 23.29 -10.00
N PRO A 112 -14.49 23.88 -10.15
CA PRO A 112 -14.61 25.14 -10.86
C PRO A 112 -13.71 26.16 -10.16
N PRO A 113 -13.01 27.04 -10.92
CA PRO A 113 -12.21 28.08 -10.28
C PRO A 113 -13.10 28.82 -9.30
N CYS A 114 -12.63 28.94 -8.05
CA CYS A 114 -13.31 29.68 -7.01
C CYS A 114 -13.75 31.01 -7.61
N GLN A 115 -15.06 31.16 -7.86
CA GLN A 115 -15.58 32.45 -8.23
C GLN A 115 -15.33 33.31 -6.99
N PRO A 116 -14.49 34.35 -7.07
CA PRO A 116 -14.30 35.23 -5.94
C PRO A 116 -15.69 35.72 -5.52
N PRO A 117 -16.01 35.77 -4.22
CA PRO A 117 -17.30 36.30 -3.78
C PRO A 117 -17.45 37.66 -4.45
N ALA A 118 -18.54 37.82 -5.22
CA ALA A 118 -18.79 39.02 -6.00
C ALA A 118 -18.49 40.21 -5.11
N SER A 119 -17.43 40.97 -5.46
CA SER A 119 -16.99 42.14 -4.72
C SER A 119 -18.23 42.97 -4.46
N THR A 120 -18.74 42.93 -3.23
CA THR A 120 -19.86 43.77 -2.85
C THR A 120 -19.26 45.16 -2.90
N THR A 121 -19.51 45.86 -4.00
CA THR A 121 -19.09 47.22 -4.24
C THR A 121 -19.58 48.01 -3.04
N ARG A 122 -18.66 48.31 -2.12
CA ARG A 122 -18.97 49.11 -0.95
C ARG A 122 -19.30 50.49 -1.52
N ASP A 123 -20.59 50.83 -1.50
CA ASP A 123 -21.07 52.16 -1.87
C ASP A 123 -20.28 53.19 -1.07
N THR A 124 -19.40 53.89 -1.78
CA THR A 124 -18.68 55.04 -1.25
C THR A 124 -19.67 56.19 -1.23
N THR A 125 -20.56 56.21 -0.23
CA THR A 125 -21.23 57.46 0.15
C THR A 125 -20.21 58.30 0.90
N SER A 126 -19.54 59.13 0.12
CA SER A 126 -18.78 60.29 0.58
C SER A 126 -19.70 61.20 1.41
N SER A 127 -19.74 61.00 2.72
CA SER A 127 -20.27 61.98 3.66
C SER A 127 -19.13 62.89 4.09
N ARG A 128 -19.01 63.99 3.35
CA ARG A 128 -18.15 65.13 3.67
C ARG A 128 -18.81 65.92 4.79
N ALA A 129 -18.27 65.83 6.01
CA ALA A 129 -18.59 66.73 7.12
C ALA A 129 -17.32 67.16 7.89
N ALA A 130 -16.99 68.44 7.65
CA ALA A 130 -16.17 69.45 8.33
C ALA A 130 -15.17 69.11 9.48
N PRO A 131 -14.05 69.87 9.58
CA PRO A 131 -13.01 69.67 10.58
C PRO A 131 -13.32 70.40 11.90
N ALA A 132 -13.02 69.76 13.03
CA ALA A 132 -12.95 70.44 14.32
C ALA A 132 -11.58 70.18 14.99
N ARG A 133 -10.90 71.29 15.23
CA ARG A 133 -9.58 71.43 15.86
C ARG A 133 -9.52 70.75 17.23
N GLY A 134 -8.42 70.05 17.50
CA GLY A 134 -8.14 69.45 18.81
C GLY A 134 -6.64 69.31 19.08
N ARG A 135 -6.01 70.42 19.49
CA ARG A 135 -4.89 70.57 20.44
C ARG A 135 -3.71 69.55 20.40
N ARG A 136 -2.56 70.14 20.08
CA ARG A 136 -1.17 69.78 20.43
C ARG A 136 -1.03 69.20 21.84
N SER A 137 -0.18 68.17 22.02
CA SER A 137 1.08 68.23 22.81
C SER A 137 1.62 66.83 23.18
N SER A 138 2.89 66.56 22.82
CA SER A 138 3.91 65.70 23.49
C SER A 138 4.88 65.20 22.40
N THR A 139 6.10 65.68 22.19
CA THR A 139 7.28 65.85 23.07
C THR A 139 7.68 64.58 23.83
N HIS A 140 8.44 63.69 23.17
CA HIS A 140 9.68 63.11 23.73
C HIS A 140 10.47 62.30 22.69
N PRO A 141 11.80 62.48 22.56
CA PRO A 141 12.67 61.56 21.86
C PRO A 141 13.42 60.60 22.82
N ARG A 142 13.54 59.35 22.36
CA ARG A 142 14.63 58.37 22.55
C ARG A 142 15.31 58.22 23.91
N ARG A 143 15.33 56.97 24.38
CA ARG A 143 16.58 56.19 24.49
C ARG A 143 16.30 54.71 24.29
#